data_AF-A0A151LA06-F1
#
_entry.id   AF-A0A151LA06-F1
#
_cell.length_a   1.000
_cell.length_b   1.000
_cell.length_c   1.000
_cell.angle_alpha   90.00
_cell.angle_beta   90.00
_cell.angle_gamma   90.00
#
_symmetry.space_group_name_H-M   'P 1'
#
loop_
_entity.id
_entity.type
_entity.pdbx_description
1 polymer ?
#
loop_
_entity_poly.entity_id
_entity_poly.type
_entity_poly.pdbx_seq_one_letter_code
_entity_poly.pdbx_strand_id
1 'polypeptide(L)'
;MKEKCNEVKSKYYKCLNKSNRNPGKCKSFENELRQCSKITGESYCINEINNLMECSRSPDPSMCSKEFVLFRECNRPDGPHILIEDNKYVIAKEHLDKYNVSESIISPIEAPERNNANTASFLEKMKEVLHLKNFKEKFVAYKW
;
A
#
# COMPACT_ATOMS: atom_id res chain seq x y z
N MET A 1 27.82 5.49 15.99
CA MET A 1 26.39 5.32 16.35
C MET A 1 25.58 4.64 15.25
N LYS A 2 25.58 5.13 14.00
CA LYS A 2 24.89 4.46 12.88
C LYS A 2 25.30 3.00 12.68
N GLU A 3 26.60 2.70 12.77
CA GLU A 3 27.13 1.33 12.64
C GLU A 3 26.55 0.37 13.70
N LYS A 4 26.47 0.81 14.96
CA LYS A 4 25.83 0.05 16.04
C LYS A 4 24.34 -0.21 15.75
N CYS A 5 23.62 0.79 15.26
CA CYS A 5 22.21 0.63 14.89
C CYS A 5 22.01 -0.34 13.71
N ASN A 6 22.91 -0.34 12.73
CA ASN A 6 22.91 -1.32 11.64
C ASN A 6 23.20 -2.74 12.14
N GLU A 7 24.08 -2.89 13.12
CA GLU A 7 24.34 -4.19 13.76
C GLU A 7 23.08 -4.70 14.50
N VAL A 8 22.41 -3.85 15.26
CA VAL A 8 21.13 -4.18 15.92
C VAL A 8 20.07 -4.55 14.89
N LYS A 9 19.96 -3.81 13.78
CA LYS A 9 19.06 -4.13 12.66
C LYS A 9 19.34 -5.52 12.09
N SER A 10 20.61 -5.85 11.87
CA SER A 10 21.01 -7.19 11.41
C SER A 10 20.63 -8.29 12.41
N LYS A 11 20.87 -8.06 13.72
CA LYS A 11 20.48 -9.00 14.79
C LYS A 11 18.96 -9.18 14.87
N TYR A 12 18.19 -8.11 14.71
CA TYR A 12 16.74 -8.17 14.66
C TYR A 12 16.23 -9.06 13.53
N TYR A 13 16.69 -8.87 12.29
CA TYR A 13 16.28 -9.73 11.17
C TYR A 13 16.73 -11.18 11.34
N LYS A 14 17.92 -11.42 11.89
CA LYS A 14 18.38 -12.78 12.24
C LYS A 14 17.45 -13.42 13.28
N CYS A 15 17.02 -12.67 14.29
CA CYS A 15 16.04 -13.13 15.29
C CYS A 15 14.68 -13.42 14.65
N LEU A 16 14.17 -12.53 13.78
CA LEU A 16 12.91 -12.74 13.07
C LEU A 16 12.95 -14.01 12.23
N ASN A 17 14.03 -14.25 11.48
CA ASN A 17 14.18 -15.46 10.69
C ASN A 17 14.21 -16.72 11.56
N LYS A 18 14.94 -16.71 12.68
CA LYS A 18 15.01 -17.84 13.62
C LYS A 18 13.71 -18.09 14.39
N SER A 19 12.92 -17.04 14.64
CA SER A 19 11.69 -17.10 15.43
C SER A 19 10.46 -17.52 14.63
N ASN A 20 10.64 -17.98 13.38
CA ASN A 20 9.56 -18.18 12.42
C ASN A 20 8.72 -16.91 12.26
N ARG A 21 9.42 -15.79 12.06
CA ARG A 21 8.87 -14.44 11.84
C ARG A 21 8.02 -13.92 13.01
N ASN A 22 8.31 -14.31 14.25
CA ASN A 22 7.55 -13.89 15.44
C ASN A 22 8.21 -12.69 16.12
N PRO A 23 7.68 -11.46 15.93
CA PRO A 23 8.29 -10.26 16.49
C PRO A 23 8.26 -10.26 18.03
N GLY A 24 7.28 -10.93 18.64
CA GLY A 24 7.18 -11.09 20.09
C GLY A 24 8.41 -11.76 20.73
N LYS A 25 9.15 -12.59 19.97
CA LYS A 25 10.40 -13.22 20.42
C LYS A 25 11.64 -12.35 20.24
N CYS A 26 11.51 -11.20 19.58
CA CYS A 26 12.60 -10.28 19.21
C CYS A 26 12.46 -8.88 19.83
N LYS A 27 11.58 -8.72 20.84
CA LYS A 27 11.26 -7.43 21.49
C LYS A 27 12.47 -6.68 22.05
N SER A 28 13.51 -7.36 22.52
CA SER A 28 14.73 -6.70 23.00
C SER A 28 15.37 -5.85 21.91
N PHE A 29 15.55 -6.43 20.71
CA PHE A 29 16.10 -5.73 19.55
C PHE A 29 15.14 -4.66 19.01
N GLU A 30 13.81 -4.85 19.11
CA GLU A 30 12.85 -3.80 18.73
C GLU A 30 13.00 -2.55 19.59
N ASN A 31 13.17 -2.72 20.91
CA ASN A 31 13.37 -1.59 21.82
C ASN A 31 14.66 -0.84 21.51
N GLU A 32 15.75 -1.57 21.22
CA GLU A 32 17.01 -0.98 20.77
C GLU A 32 16.86 -0.24 19.44
N LEU A 33 16.12 -0.80 18.48
CA LEU A 33 15.84 -0.13 17.21
C LEU A 33 14.98 1.13 17.37
N ARG A 34 14.03 1.14 18.32
CA ARG A 34 13.26 2.35 18.66
C ARG A 34 14.15 3.43 19.26
N GLN A 35 15.14 3.05 20.08
CA GLN A 35 16.13 4.00 20.57
C GLN A 35 17.01 4.53 19.44
N CYS A 36 17.47 3.64 18.55
CA CYS A 36 18.20 4.04 17.34
C CYS A 36 17.40 5.03 16.50
N SER A 37 16.11 4.79 16.27
CA SER A 37 15.23 5.67 15.50
C SER A 37 15.15 7.08 16.10
N LYS A 38 15.04 7.18 17.43
CA LYS A 38 15.05 8.49 18.12
C LYS A 38 16.38 9.23 18.01
N ILE A 39 17.50 8.51 17.95
CA ILE A 39 18.84 9.10 17.88
C ILE A 39 19.21 9.50 16.45
N THR A 40 18.91 8.65 15.46
CA THR A 40 19.31 8.85 14.07
C THR A 40 18.28 9.61 13.25
N GLY A 41 17.02 9.67 13.72
CA GLY A 41 15.89 10.16 12.93
C GLY A 41 15.45 9.19 11.82
N GLU A 42 16.06 8.01 11.72
CA GLU A 42 15.74 7.02 10.68
C GLU A 42 14.57 6.13 11.12
N SER A 43 13.71 5.76 10.17
CA SER A 43 12.70 4.72 10.40
C SER A 43 13.30 3.33 10.18
N TYR A 44 13.01 2.40 11.09
CA TYR A 44 13.35 0.98 10.96
C TYR A 44 12.14 0.10 10.66
N CYS A 45 10.99 0.71 10.32
CA CYS A 45 9.76 0.03 9.93
C CYS A 45 9.24 -1.00 10.94
N ILE A 46 9.47 -0.76 12.23
CA ILE A 46 9.18 -1.74 13.30
C ILE A 46 7.69 -2.03 13.37
N ASN A 47 6.85 -1.00 13.26
CA ASN A 47 5.41 -1.16 13.35
C ASN A 47 4.87 -1.88 12.10
N GLU A 48 5.36 -1.52 10.92
CA GLU A 48 4.99 -2.12 9.64
C GLU A 48 5.40 -3.58 9.57
N ILE A 49 6.59 -3.94 10.07
CA ILE A 49 7.02 -5.33 10.22
C ILE A 49 6.09 -6.07 11.17
N ASN A 50 5.80 -5.51 12.35
CA ASN A 50 4.96 -6.17 13.34
C ASN A 50 3.55 -6.45 12.80
N ASN A 51 2.92 -5.43 12.20
CA ASN A 51 1.60 -5.53 11.60
C ASN A 51 1.59 -6.55 10.44
N LEU A 52 2.60 -6.51 9.56
CA LEU A 52 2.71 -7.46 8.45
C LEU A 52 2.88 -8.89 8.94
N MET A 53 3.71 -9.13 9.97
CA MET A 53 3.92 -10.47 10.53
C MET A 53 2.71 -10.98 11.31
N GLU A 54 1.96 -10.09 11.95
CA GLU A 54 0.69 -10.43 12.60
C GLU A 54 -0.38 -10.79 11.57
N CYS A 55 -0.61 -9.92 10.58
CA CYS A 55 -1.56 -10.18 9.51
C CYS A 55 -1.18 -11.45 8.72
N SER A 56 0.10 -11.66 8.40
CA SER A 56 0.53 -12.86 7.67
C SER A 56 0.25 -14.18 8.42
N ARG A 57 0.06 -14.14 9.74
CA ARG A 57 -0.37 -15.32 10.53
C ARG A 57 -1.87 -15.53 10.50
N SER A 58 -2.64 -14.44 10.51
CA SER A 58 -4.09 -14.45 10.53
C SER A 58 -4.60 -13.40 9.54
N PRO A 59 -4.58 -13.71 8.23
CA PRO A 59 -4.82 -12.72 7.19
C PRO A 59 -6.27 -12.22 7.21
N ASP A 60 -6.44 -10.94 6.92
CA ASP A 60 -7.73 -10.34 6.66
C ASP A 60 -8.23 -10.70 5.23
N PRO A 61 -9.48 -10.34 4.84
CA PRO A 61 -9.99 -10.60 3.50
C PRO A 61 -9.19 -9.96 2.35
N SER A 62 -8.39 -8.93 2.65
CA SER A 62 -7.50 -8.26 1.69
C SER A 62 -6.14 -8.96 1.55
N MET A 63 -5.93 -10.07 2.26
CA MET A 63 -4.68 -10.84 2.29
C MET A 63 -3.47 -9.96 2.67
N CYS A 64 -3.66 -9.05 3.64
CA CYS A 64 -2.61 -8.16 4.16
C CYS A 64 -2.02 -7.20 3.12
N SER A 65 -2.76 -6.95 2.03
CA SER A 65 -2.28 -6.11 0.92
C SER A 65 -1.85 -4.72 1.39
N LYS A 66 -2.58 -4.15 2.36
CA LYS A 66 -2.26 -2.88 3.00
C LYS A 66 -0.92 -2.92 3.74
N GLU A 67 -0.71 -3.93 4.58
CA GLU A 67 0.52 -4.08 5.38
C GLU A 67 1.73 -4.29 4.46
N PHE A 68 1.57 -5.02 3.35
CA PHE A 68 2.63 -5.18 2.36
C PHE A 68 3.04 -3.84 1.74
N VAL A 69 2.07 -2.99 1.33
CA VAL A 69 2.37 -1.67 0.77
C VAL A 69 3.03 -0.77 1.81
N LEU A 70 2.49 -0.71 3.03
CA LEU A 70 3.05 0.12 4.11
C LEU A 70 4.49 -0.28 4.46
N PHE A 71 4.78 -1.58 4.56
CA PHE A 71 6.15 -2.05 4.80
C PHE A 71 7.08 -1.73 3.62
N ARG A 72 6.62 -1.94 2.40
CA ARG A 72 7.39 -1.67 1.17
C ARG A 72 7.72 -0.18 1.02
N GLU A 73 6.79 0.70 1.35
CA GLU A 73 6.98 2.15 1.27
C GLU A 73 7.82 2.66 2.43
N CYS A 74 7.65 2.13 3.65
CA CYS A 74 8.53 2.49 4.77
C CYS A 74 10.00 2.11 4.53
N ASN A 75 10.26 0.96 3.89
CA ASN A 75 11.62 0.47 3.66
C ASN A 75 12.36 1.21 2.52
N ARG A 76 11.77 2.23 1.91
CA ARG A 76 12.44 3.08 0.93
C ARG A 76 13.51 3.97 1.61
N PRO A 77 14.72 4.11 1.02
CA PRO A 77 15.77 4.94 1.61
C PRO A 77 15.43 6.43 1.71
N ASP A 78 14.69 6.97 0.74
CA ASP A 78 14.28 8.38 0.66
C ASP A 78 12.90 8.65 1.26
N GLY A 79 12.28 7.66 1.90
CA GLY A 79 10.97 7.76 2.53
C GLY A 79 9.83 7.21 1.67
N PRO A 80 8.61 7.11 2.25
CA PRO A 80 7.45 6.56 1.56
C PRO A 80 6.98 7.48 0.44
N HIS A 81 6.81 6.93 -0.76
CA HIS A 81 6.21 7.66 -1.89
C HIS A 81 4.70 7.55 -1.88
N ILE A 82 4.18 6.38 -1.52
CA ILE A 82 2.74 6.11 -1.48
C ILE A 82 2.31 6.02 -0.02
N LEU A 83 1.32 6.84 0.33
CA LEU A 83 0.71 6.97 1.64
C LEU A 83 -0.75 6.51 1.56
N ILE A 84 -1.32 6.19 2.71
CA ILE A 84 -2.75 5.92 2.86
C ILE A 84 -3.36 7.01 3.74
N GLU A 85 -4.19 7.85 3.15
CA GLU A 85 -4.86 8.98 3.81
C GLU A 85 -6.35 8.93 3.44
N ASP A 86 -7.25 9.13 4.41
CA ASP A 86 -8.70 9.17 4.19
C ASP A 86 -9.24 8.04 3.28
N ASN A 87 -8.78 6.81 3.54
CA ASN A 87 -9.14 5.61 2.77
C ASN A 87 -8.75 5.66 1.27
N LYS A 88 -7.68 6.41 0.93
CA LYS A 88 -7.15 6.57 -0.43
C LYS A 88 -5.64 6.37 -0.46
N TYR A 89 -5.14 5.86 -1.57
CA TYR A 89 -3.73 5.93 -1.90
C TYR A 89 -3.38 7.33 -2.38
N VAL A 90 -2.38 7.94 -1.74
CA VAL A 90 -1.91 9.30 -2.02
C VAL A 90 -0.41 9.29 -2.26
N ILE A 91 0.06 10.03 -3.25
CA ILE A 91 1.49 10.23 -3.52
C ILE A 91 1.98 11.39 -2.64
N ALA A 92 3.08 11.16 -1.92
CA ALA A 92 3.74 12.19 -1.14
C ALA A 92 4.16 13.35 -2.05
N LYS A 93 3.93 14.59 -1.62
CA LYS A 93 4.06 15.80 -2.47
C LYS A 93 5.48 15.97 -3.02
N GLU A 94 6.47 15.62 -2.21
CA GLU A 94 7.90 15.61 -2.51
C GLU A 94 8.33 14.57 -3.58
N HIS A 95 7.41 13.70 -4.00
CA HIS A 95 7.68 12.65 -4.97
C HIS A 95 6.75 12.71 -6.19
N LEU A 96 5.86 13.71 -6.30
CA LEU A 96 4.91 13.84 -7.40
C LEU A 96 5.58 13.92 -8.78
N ASP A 97 6.74 14.55 -8.85
CA ASP A 97 7.57 14.67 -10.06
C ASP A 97 8.02 13.32 -10.62
N LYS A 98 8.03 12.27 -9.80
CA LYS A 98 8.39 10.90 -10.18
C LYS A 98 7.24 10.12 -10.82
N TYR A 99 6.01 10.66 -10.83
CA TYR A 99 4.81 9.98 -11.30
C TYR A 99 4.07 10.80 -12.37
N ASN A 100 3.56 10.13 -13.39
CA ASN A 100 2.73 10.77 -14.42
C ASN A 100 1.27 10.90 -13.94
N VAL A 101 1.03 11.83 -13.02
CA VAL A 101 -0.27 12.09 -12.41
C VAL A 101 -0.62 13.57 -12.46
N SER A 102 -1.91 13.89 -12.55
CA SER A 102 -2.39 15.28 -12.46
C SER A 102 -2.60 15.76 -11.03
N GLU A 103 -2.82 14.81 -10.10
CA GLU A 103 -3.11 15.06 -8.68
C GLU A 103 -2.38 14.03 -7.81
N SER A 104 -2.26 14.29 -6.51
CA SER A 104 -1.62 13.37 -5.57
C SER A 104 -2.48 12.15 -5.23
N ILE A 105 -3.80 12.24 -5.39
CA ILE A 105 -4.71 11.14 -5.08
C ILE A 105 -4.69 10.12 -6.24
N ILE A 106 -4.29 8.89 -5.95
CA ILE A 106 -4.27 7.80 -6.93
C ILE A 106 -5.67 7.18 -7.06
N SER A 107 -6.19 6.65 -5.94
CA SER A 107 -7.48 5.94 -5.91
C SER A 107 -7.94 5.71 -4.47
N PRO A 108 -9.22 5.36 -4.24
CA PRO A 108 -9.63 4.68 -3.01
C PRO A 108 -8.81 3.40 -2.76
N ILE A 109 -8.63 3.01 -1.50
CA ILE A 109 -7.97 1.73 -1.16
C ILE A 109 -8.89 0.52 -1.33
N GLU A 110 -10.20 0.74 -1.31
CA GLU A 110 -11.22 -0.29 -1.51
C GLU A 110 -11.83 -0.20 -2.90
N ALA A 111 -12.14 -1.36 -3.47
CA ALA A 111 -12.87 -1.44 -4.73
C ALA A 111 -14.31 -0.92 -4.55
N PRO A 112 -14.90 -0.27 -5.58
CA PRO A 112 -16.28 0.17 -5.50
C PRO A 112 -17.23 -1.02 -5.40
N GLU A 113 -18.28 -0.87 -4.61
CA GLU A 113 -19.35 -1.86 -4.54
C GLU A 113 -20.10 -1.95 -5.87
N ARG A 114 -20.64 -3.16 -6.15
CA ARG A 114 -21.50 -3.36 -7.31
C ARG A 114 -22.76 -2.52 -7.17
N ASN A 115 -22.93 -1.55 -8.07
CA ASN A 115 -24.10 -0.69 -8.10
C ASN A 115 -24.56 -0.48 -9.56
N ASN A 116 -25.78 -0.91 -9.87
CA ASN A 116 -26.32 -0.84 -11.23
C ASN A 116 -26.46 0.60 -11.76
N ALA A 117 -26.75 1.56 -10.89
CA ALA A 117 -26.82 2.97 -11.28
C ALA A 117 -25.43 3.51 -11.67
N ASN A 118 -24.39 3.14 -10.91
CA ASN A 118 -23.00 3.48 -11.25
C ASN A 118 -22.59 2.84 -12.59
N THR A 119 -22.93 1.57 -12.80
CA THR A 119 -22.66 0.87 -14.07
C THR A 119 -23.37 1.54 -15.24
N ALA A 120 -24.66 1.87 -15.11
CA ALA A 120 -25.41 2.54 -16.15
C ALA A 120 -24.85 3.94 -16.46
N SER A 121 -24.56 4.72 -15.42
CA SER A 121 -23.94 6.05 -15.56
C SER A 121 -22.60 5.99 -16.28
N PHE A 122 -21.75 5.02 -15.93
CA PHE A 122 -20.47 4.80 -16.59
C PHE A 122 -20.65 4.41 -18.06
N LEU A 123 -21.60 3.53 -18.37
CA LEU A 123 -21.90 3.14 -19.75
C LEU A 123 -22.37 4.32 -20.60
N GLU A 124 -23.23 5.20 -20.08
CA GLU A 124 -23.66 6.40 -20.81
C GLU A 124 -22.47 7.32 -21.11
N LYS A 125 -21.59 7.57 -20.13
CA LYS A 125 -20.34 8.33 -20.36
C LYS A 125 -19.46 7.70 -21.44
N MET A 126 -19.33 6.37 -21.44
CA MET A 126 -18.57 5.68 -22.49
C MET A 126 -19.19 5.86 -23.87
N LYS A 127 -20.52 5.81 -24.00
CA LYS A 127 -21.22 6.04 -25.27
C LYS A 127 -21.01 7.47 -25.79
N GLU A 128 -21.04 8.44 -24.88
CA GLU A 128 -20.77 9.84 -25.19
C GLU A 128 -19.35 10.04 -25.70
N VAL A 129 -18.34 9.44 -25.06
CA VAL A 129 -16.92 9.61 -25.44
C VAL A 129 -16.57 8.87 -26.72
N LEU A 130 -17.05 7.63 -26.90
CA LEU A 130 -16.63 6.76 -28.01
C LEU A 130 -17.36 7.05 -29.32
N HIS A 131 -18.52 7.71 -29.28
CA HIS A 131 -19.34 8.07 -30.45
C HIS A 131 -19.63 6.92 -31.44
N LEU A 132 -19.57 5.65 -31.00
CA LEU A 132 -19.81 4.50 -31.86
C LEU A 132 -21.26 4.49 -32.34
N LYS A 133 -21.46 4.36 -33.66
CA LYS A 133 -22.79 4.32 -34.28
C LYS A 133 -23.69 3.24 -33.67
N ASN A 134 -23.13 2.07 -33.37
CA ASN A 134 -23.83 0.93 -32.77
C ASN A 134 -24.38 1.19 -31.35
N PHE A 135 -23.95 2.25 -30.66
CA PHE A 135 -24.55 2.65 -29.38
C PHE A 135 -25.75 3.57 -29.54
N LYS A 136 -25.86 4.28 -30.67
CA LYS A 136 -26.98 5.17 -31.00
C LYS A 136 -28.05 4.43 -31.79
N GLU A 137 -27.60 3.70 -32.79
CA GLU A 137 -28.39 2.79 -33.61
C GLU A 137 -28.48 1.51 -32.79
N LYS A 138 -29.65 1.13 -32.28
CA LYS A 138 -29.89 -0.16 -31.59
C LYS A 138 -29.76 -1.32 -32.60
N PHE A 139 -28.60 -1.44 -33.23
CA PHE A 139 -28.34 -2.31 -34.35
C PHE A 139 -28.16 -3.73 -33.85
N VAL A 140 -29.12 -4.57 -34.17
CA VAL A 140 -29.05 -6.02 -33.98
C VAL A 140 -29.24 -6.63 -35.36
N ALA A 141 -28.16 -7.15 -35.95
CA ALA A 141 -28.15 -7.63 -37.34
C ALA A 141 -29.14 -8.78 -37.59
N TYR A 142 -29.35 -9.63 -36.59
CA TYR A 142 -30.33 -10.71 -36.61
C TYR A 142 -30.76 -11.00 -35.17
N LYS A 143 -32.07 -11.13 -34.94
CA LYS A 143 -32.65 -11.49 -33.64
C LYS A 143 -33.61 -12.66 -33.88
N TRP A 144 -33.32 -13.80 -33.25
CA TRP A 144 -34.18 -14.99 -33.24
C TRP A 144 -35.56 -14.70 -32.65
#